data_AF-A0A1F6A9I0-F1
#
_entry.id   AF-A0A1F6A9I0-F1
#
_cell.length_a   1.000
_cell.length_b   1.000
_cell.length_c   1.000
_cell.angle_alpha   90.00
_cell.angle_beta   90.00
_cell.angle_gamma   90.00
#
_symmetry.space_group_name_H-M   'P 1'
#
loop_
_entity.id
_entity.type
_entity.pdbx_description
1 polymer ?
#
loop_
_entity_poly.entity_id
_entity_poly.type
_entity_poly.pdbx_seq_one_letter_code
_entity_poly.pdbx_strand_id
1 'polypeptide(L)'
;MNRYQIYLDPKSVDTADEMARLIDISRSQILRDVIDRVMREYRKIMAVSNKQRIRNNPLLKMAGFAKGLPSNLSQNVDEIYLRD
;
A
#
# COMPACT_ATOMS: atom_id res chain seq x y z
N MET A 1 -12.36 26.95 -6.04
CA MET A 1 -12.68 25.61 -6.58
C MET A 1 -12.27 25.61 -8.04
N ASN A 2 -11.35 24.74 -8.43
CA ASN A 2 -10.82 24.73 -9.80
C ASN A 2 -11.65 23.80 -10.68
N ARG A 3 -11.96 24.24 -11.91
CA ARG A 3 -12.67 23.42 -12.89
C ARG A 3 -11.65 22.63 -13.70
N TYR A 4 -11.86 21.33 -13.77
CA TYR A 4 -11.04 20.41 -14.55
C TYR A 4 -11.88 19.77 -15.65
N GLN A 5 -11.27 19.54 -16.81
CA GLN A 5 -11.84 18.75 -17.88
C GLN A 5 -11.06 17.44 -17.97
N ILE A 6 -11.77 16.33 -18.03
CA ILE A 6 -11.21 14.99 -18.15
C ILE A 6 -11.91 14.26 -19.29
N TYR A 7 -11.16 13.49 -20.06
CA TYR A 7 -11.72 12.60 -21.07
C TYR A 7 -12.06 11.27 -20.41
N LEU A 8 -13.29 10.80 -20.64
CA LEU A 8 -13.81 9.56 -20.08
C LEU A 8 -14.40 8.71 -21.20
N ASP A 9 -14.38 7.40 -21.02
CA ASP A 9 -15.11 6.48 -21.89
C ASP A 9 -16.63 6.78 -21.81
N PRO A 10 -17.34 6.91 -22.94
CA PRO A 10 -18.78 7.19 -22.97
C PRO A 10 -19.60 6.23 -22.10
N LYS A 11 -19.27 4.93 -22.11
CA LYS A 11 -20.00 3.92 -21.32
C LYS A 11 -19.86 4.17 -19.81
N SER A 12 -18.72 4.69 -19.39
CA SER A 12 -18.49 5.05 -17.99
C SER A 12 -19.34 6.27 -17.57
N VAL A 13 -19.53 7.21 -18.49
CA VAL A 13 -20.39 8.37 -18.27
C VAL A 13 -21.86 7.95 -18.19
N ASP A 14 -22.31 7.08 -19.09
CA ASP A 14 -23.68 6.54 -19.10
C ASP A 14 -23.99 5.82 -17.78
N THR A 15 -23.05 4.99 -17.32
CA THR A 15 -23.17 4.30 -16.02
C THR A 15 -23.29 5.30 -14.86
N ALA A 16 -22.49 6.37 -14.87
CA ALA A 16 -22.55 7.39 -13.84
C ALA A 16 -23.86 8.20 -13.88
N ASP A 17 -24.43 8.42 -15.07
CA ASP A 17 -25.73 9.09 -15.24
C ASP A 17 -26.91 8.22 -14.79
N GLU A 18 -26.84 6.91 -15.01
CA GLU A 18 -27.80 5.96 -14.44
C GLU A 18 -27.74 5.94 -12.92
N MET A 19 -26.52 5.86 -12.35
CA MET A 19 -26.35 5.93 -10.90
C MET A 19 -26.89 7.26 -10.36
N ALA A 20 -26.53 8.40 -10.97
CA ALA A 20 -27.01 9.72 -10.54
C ALA A 20 -28.53 9.77 -10.40
N ARG A 21 -29.26 9.15 -11.34
CA ARG A 21 -30.73 9.05 -11.32
C ARG A 21 -31.26 8.13 -10.21
N LEU A 22 -30.57 7.04 -9.91
CA LEU A 22 -31.00 6.07 -8.91
C LEU A 22 -30.82 6.56 -7.47
N ILE A 23 -29.74 7.28 -7.20
CA ILE A 23 -29.34 7.69 -5.85
C ILE A 23 -29.52 9.19 -5.58
N ASP A 24 -30.16 9.92 -6.50
CA ASP A 24 -30.49 11.35 -6.41
C ASP A 24 -29.30 12.25 -6.02
N ILE A 25 -28.15 12.00 -6.67
CA ILE A 25 -26.96 12.84 -6.52
C ILE A 25 -26.38 13.22 -7.87
N SER A 26 -25.65 14.33 -7.92
CA SER A 26 -25.05 14.78 -9.18
C SER A 26 -23.94 13.84 -9.67
N ARG A 27 -23.85 13.65 -10.99
CA ARG A 27 -22.71 12.94 -11.64
C ARG A 27 -21.35 13.47 -11.17
N SER A 28 -21.22 14.79 -11.03
CA SER A 28 -19.97 15.42 -10.57
C SER A 28 -19.60 15.03 -9.14
N GLN A 29 -20.60 14.80 -8.28
CA GLN A 29 -20.39 14.32 -6.92
C GLN A 29 -19.93 12.86 -6.93
N ILE A 30 -20.59 12.00 -7.71
CA ILE A 30 -20.17 10.60 -7.89
C ILE A 30 -18.70 10.52 -8.33
N LEU A 31 -18.33 11.26 -9.37
CA LEU A 31 -16.96 11.28 -9.88
C LEU A 31 -15.96 11.75 -8.82
N ARG A 32 -16.32 12.78 -8.04
CA ARG A 32 -15.46 13.30 -6.96
C ARG A 32 -15.27 12.27 -5.87
N ASP A 33 -16.34 11.60 -5.44
CA ASP A 33 -16.29 10.60 -4.37
C ASP A 33 -15.44 9.39 -4.76
N VAL A 34 -15.55 8.94 -6.01
CA VAL A 34 -14.72 7.85 -6.56
C VAL A 34 -13.24 8.25 -6.58
N ILE A 35 -12.93 9.42 -7.14
CA ILE A 35 -11.55 9.93 -7.22
C ILE A 35 -10.97 10.06 -5.81
N ASP A 36 -11.69 10.68 -4.88
CA ASP A 36 -11.22 10.88 -3.52
C ASP A 36 -10.97 9.55 -2.80
N ARG A 37 -11.84 8.56 -3.00
CA ARG A 37 -11.66 7.22 -2.42
C ARG A 37 -10.42 6.52 -2.97
N VAL A 38 -10.23 6.53 -4.29
CA VAL A 38 -9.05 5.91 -4.93
C VAL A 38 -7.76 6.61 -4.51
N MET A 39 -7.76 7.95 -4.49
CA MET A 39 -6.60 8.73 -4.07
C MET A 39 -6.22 8.49 -2.60
N ARG A 40 -7.19 8.25 -1.71
CA ARG A 40 -6.90 7.86 -0.32
C ARG A 40 -6.14 6.53 -0.24
N GLU A 41 -6.52 5.55 -1.05
CA GLU A 41 -5.81 4.26 -1.08
C GLU A 41 -4.40 4.41 -1.66
N TYR A 42 -4.24 5.19 -2.74
CA TYR A 42 -2.90 5.49 -3.27
C TYR A 42 -2.02 6.23 -2.27
N ARG A 43 -2.56 7.15 -1.47
CA ARG A 43 -1.80 7.79 -0.39
C ARG A 43 -1.28 6.79 0.64
N LYS A 44 -2.06 5.77 1.01
CA LYS A 44 -1.60 4.71 1.93
C LYS A 44 -0.43 3.92 1.34
N ILE A 45 -0.55 3.53 0.06
CA ILE A 45 0.51 2.80 -0.66
C ILE A 45 1.77 3.65 -0.72
N MET A 46 1.65 4.92 -1.10
CA MET A 46 2.78 5.85 -1.14
C MET A 46 3.41 6.06 0.25
N ALA A 47 2.60 6.15 1.31
CA ALA A 47 3.12 6.28 2.68
C ALA A 47 3.93 5.05 3.13
N VAL A 48 3.52 3.84 2.71
CA VAL A 48 4.28 2.61 2.95
C VAL A 48 5.56 2.60 2.12
N SER A 49 5.51 3.00 0.86
CA SER A 49 6.69 3.08 -0.02
C SER A 49 7.71 4.14 0.45
N ASN A 50 7.24 5.24 1.04
CA ASN A 50 8.08 6.32 1.55
C ASN A 50 8.54 6.12 3.01
N LYS A 51 8.05 5.09 3.71
CA LYS A 51 8.71 4.62 4.94
C LYS A 51 10.05 4.02 4.52
N GLN A 52 11.06 4.90 4.47
CA GLN A 52 12.46 4.53 4.36
C GLN A 52 12.69 3.29 5.22
N ARG A 53 13.25 2.23 4.61
CA ARG A 53 13.76 1.07 5.34
C ARG A 53 14.43 1.60 6.60
N ILE A 54 14.02 1.12 7.77
CA ILE A 54 14.55 1.52 9.06
C ILE A 54 16.04 1.16 9.07
N ARG A 55 16.89 2.02 8.48
CA ARG A 55 18.33 1.80 8.29
C ARG A 55 19.07 1.92 9.61
N ASN A 56 18.42 2.47 10.64
CA ASN A 56 18.95 2.64 11.99
C ASN A 56 18.05 2.00 13.04
N ASN A 57 17.75 0.70 12.92
CA ASN A 57 17.16 -0.05 14.03
C ASN A 57 18.30 -0.52 14.96
N PRO A 58 18.35 -0.08 16.23
CA PRO A 58 19.36 -0.52 17.19
C PRO A 58 19.41 -2.05 17.35
N LEU A 59 18.27 -2.74 17.24
CA LEU A 59 18.17 -4.19 17.35
C LEU A 59 18.87 -4.91 16.19
N LEU A 60 18.81 -4.34 14.97
CA LEU A 60 19.55 -4.84 13.80
C LEU A 60 21.07 -4.64 13.97
N LYS A 61 21.49 -3.59 14.67
CA LYS A 61 22.91 -3.37 14.99
C LYS A 61 23.40 -4.33 16.08
N MET A 62 22.51 -4.81 16.95
CA MET A 62 22.81 -5.82 17.96
C MET A 62 22.86 -7.26 17.40
N ALA A 63 22.14 -7.55 16.31
CA ALA A 63 22.13 -8.87 15.68
C ALA A 63 23.51 -9.34 15.18
N GLY A 64 24.43 -8.40 14.88
CA GLY A 64 25.82 -8.70 14.51
C GLY A 64 26.86 -8.48 15.64
N PHE A 65 26.41 -8.14 16.85
CA PHE A 65 27.31 -7.77 17.95
C PHE A 65 27.89 -9.00 18.68
N ALA A 66 27.27 -10.17 18.54
CA ALA A 66 27.80 -11.43 19.04
C ALA A 66 28.93 -11.93 18.12
N LYS A 67 30.13 -11.32 18.23
CA LYS A 67 31.38 -11.73 17.55
C LYS A 67 31.93 -13.09 18.06
N GLY A 68 31.08 -14.07 18.33
CA GLY A 68 31.49 -15.33 18.95
C GLY A 68 30.89 -16.60 18.36
N LEU A 69 29.81 -16.52 17.57
CA LEU A 69 29.21 -17.71 16.94
C LEU A 69 28.90 -17.45 15.46
N PRO A 70 29.14 -18.42 14.57
CA PRO A 70 28.82 -18.29 13.16
C PRO A 70 27.34 -17.95 12.98
N SER A 71 27.06 -16.88 12.23
CA SER A 71 25.75 -16.22 12.15
C SER A 71 24.60 -17.08 11.57
N ASN A 72 24.85 -18.35 11.26
CA ASN A 72 23.94 -19.22 10.52
C ASN A 72 23.60 -20.52 11.27
N LEU A 73 23.91 -20.64 12.57
CA LEU A 73 23.54 -21.82 13.38
C LEU A 73 22.02 -22.07 13.38
N SER A 74 21.21 -21.00 13.29
CA SER A 74 19.75 -21.11 13.23
C SER A 74 19.21 -21.65 11.90
N GLN A 75 20.03 -21.75 10.86
CA GLN A 75 19.61 -22.29 9.55
C GLN A 75 19.76 -23.81 9.47
N ASN A 76 20.65 -24.39 10.29
CA ASN A 76 20.95 -25.82 10.28
C ASN A 76 20.52 -26.50 11.59
N VAL A 77 19.52 -25.96 12.27
CA VAL A 77 19.03 -26.48 13.56
C VAL A 77 18.63 -27.94 13.44
N ASP A 78 17.93 -28.29 12.37
CA ASP A 78 17.49 -29.66 12.12
C ASP A 78 18.69 -30.62 11.95
N GLU A 79 19.75 -30.20 11.26
CA GLU A 79 20.97 -31.01 11.07
C GLU A 79 21.76 -31.23 12.36
N ILE A 80 21.67 -30.31 13.33
CA ILE A 80 22.36 -30.40 14.61
C ILE A 80 21.65 -31.40 15.54
N TYR A 81 20.32 -31.40 15.56
CA TYR A 81 19.54 -32.30 16.41
C TYR A 81 19.36 -33.72 15.83
N LEU A 82 19.51 -33.88 14.51
CA LEU A 82 19.40 -35.19 13.84
C LEU A 82 20.71 -35.99 13.86
N ARG A 83 21.76 -35.50 14.53
CA ARG A 83 23.10 -36.11 14.57
C ARG A 83 23.45 -36.86 15.86
N ASP A 84 22.52 -36.92 16.82
CA ASP A 84 22.60 -37.75 18.02
C ASP A 84 21.71 -39.01 17.89
#